data_AF-A0A9E1T4A4-F1
#
_entry.id   AF-A0A9E1T4A4-F1
#
_cell.length_a   1.000
_cell.length_b   1.000
_cell.length_c   1.000
_cell.angle_alpha   90.00
_cell.angle_beta   90.00
_cell.angle_gamma   90.00
#
_symmetry.space_group_name_H-M   'P 1'
#
loop_
_entity.id
_entity.type
_entity.pdbx_description
1 polymer ?
#
loop_
_entity_poly.entity_id
_entity_poly.type
_entity_poly.pdbx_seq_one_letter_code
_entity_poly.pdbx_strand_id
1 'polypeptide(L)'
;MFLKPVLFILAATLCCSQSFAKPHDGGDRSDPSAHAGHGAIPYGGAGCQIWNYEGTGWGITGQVSPDLAETSKGSAKWVIPLSTIGLSSGDTLRFDIATSGSGENDPGIDHLSRSDQATDGWGTPSIAGDFLEYSLEGTSGSHTYTDSIGDVFDFSNLDITWVIVGHDADNLYVTVNVNDNLAVASWTNFLFFFNTGEQGTSTNGWGRPISLAGEEIDTYLGSWVNDADGGISFRTWAPNATAVALIGDFNNWQMWSTMLANEGDGNWSIDLPWASVGDEYRYVFINNGTQYSRLDARSYQVTNSTGNSVVYDPHSYFWQTADFVRPAWNESIIYEMHVGTFAGGFLQAINKLDYLQDLGVNTIELMPIWEFAGDSSWGYNGSHPFALESSYGTPNQLKRFVDEAHERGMAVLVDVLYNHWGPGDMSVWQYDGWSENGLGGIFFYNDWRAETPWGDTRPDYGR
;
A
#
# COMPACT_ATOMS: atom_id res chain seq x y z
N MET A 1 -1.81 -15.41 -29.42
CA MET A 1 -3.10 -15.70 -28.77
C MET A 1 -2.78 -15.70 -27.30
N PHE A 2 -2.92 -14.55 -26.66
CA PHE A 2 -2.24 -14.27 -25.39
C PHE A 2 -3.30 -14.09 -24.30
N LEU A 3 -3.14 -14.89 -23.25
CA LEU A 3 -4.07 -15.14 -22.16
C LEU A 3 -4.02 -14.00 -21.13
N LYS A 4 -5.14 -13.80 -20.42
CA LYS A 4 -5.48 -12.65 -19.57
C LYS A 4 -5.26 -12.98 -18.08
N PRO A 5 -4.86 -12.04 -17.21
CA PRO A 5 -4.85 -12.26 -15.76
C PRO A 5 -6.27 -12.44 -15.23
N VAL A 6 -6.46 -13.27 -14.20
CA VAL A 6 -7.78 -13.61 -13.67
C VAL A 6 -7.79 -13.65 -12.13
N LEU A 7 -8.90 -13.24 -11.50
CA LEU A 7 -9.14 -13.20 -10.05
C LEU A 7 -10.55 -13.73 -9.78
N PHE A 8 -10.75 -14.58 -8.77
CA PHE A 8 -12.04 -15.24 -8.59
C PHE A 8 -12.61 -15.07 -7.19
N ILE A 9 -13.95 -15.06 -7.12
CA ILE A 9 -14.74 -15.05 -5.87
C ILE A 9 -15.86 -16.09 -6.02
N LEU A 10 -15.89 -17.13 -5.17
CA LEU A 10 -16.87 -18.21 -5.29
C LEU A 10 -17.66 -18.50 -4.00
N ALA A 11 -18.82 -17.84 -3.83
CA ALA A 11 -19.75 -18.13 -2.73
C ALA A 11 -20.66 -19.35 -2.99
N ALA A 12 -20.70 -20.30 -2.06
CA ALA A 12 -21.74 -21.33 -2.00
C ALA A 12 -22.99 -20.72 -1.35
N THR A 13 -24.10 -20.69 -2.08
CA THR A 13 -25.36 -20.00 -1.75
C THR A 13 -25.78 -20.00 -0.26
N LEU A 14 -25.69 -18.82 0.37
CA LEU A 14 -26.82 -18.13 1.03
C LEU A 14 -26.54 -16.67 1.46
N CYS A 15 -25.46 -16.03 1.03
CA CYS A 15 -25.44 -14.57 0.94
C CYS A 15 -24.40 -14.13 -0.10
N CYS A 16 -24.78 -13.27 -1.04
CA CYS A 16 -23.82 -12.51 -1.82
C CYS A 16 -23.36 -11.34 -0.95
N SER A 17 -22.40 -11.53 -0.05
CA SER A 17 -21.74 -10.41 0.62
C SER A 17 -20.51 -10.00 -0.17
N GLN A 18 -20.71 -9.05 -1.09
CA GLN A 18 -19.64 -8.23 -1.65
C GLN A 18 -19.14 -7.24 -0.59
N SER A 19 -17.84 -7.24 -0.33
CA SER A 19 -17.11 -6.01 -0.04
C SER A 19 -15.80 -6.04 -0.84
N PHE A 20 -15.95 -5.81 -2.14
CA PHE A 20 -14.93 -5.22 -3.00
C PHE A 20 -15.67 -4.16 -3.82
N ALA A 21 -15.24 -2.90 -3.73
CA ALA A 21 -16.00 -1.75 -4.22
C ALA A 21 -16.32 -1.85 -5.72
N LYS A 22 -17.59 -1.58 -6.09
CA LYS A 22 -18.00 -1.30 -7.48
C LYS A 22 -17.22 -0.07 -7.99
N PRO A 23 -16.67 -0.05 -9.22
CA PRO A 23 -16.24 1.18 -9.85
C PRO A 23 -17.49 2.04 -10.04
N HIS A 24 -17.61 3.10 -9.26
CA HIS A 24 -18.55 4.17 -9.60
C HIS A 24 -17.94 4.95 -10.76
N ASP A 25 -18.74 5.31 -11.76
CA ASP A 25 -18.29 6.11 -12.90
C ASP A 25 -17.67 7.42 -12.38
N GLY A 26 -16.33 7.48 -12.40
CA GLY A 26 -15.52 8.63 -11.99
C GLY A 26 -14.82 8.48 -10.64
N GLY A 27 -13.52 8.16 -10.69
CA GLY A 27 -12.55 8.45 -9.62
C GLY A 27 -12.14 7.26 -8.74
N ASP A 28 -10.95 6.73 -9.02
CA ASP A 28 -9.97 6.15 -8.10
C ASP A 28 -10.43 5.16 -7.02
N ARG A 29 -10.45 3.87 -7.41
CA ARG A 29 -10.03 2.69 -6.61
C ARG A 29 -9.88 1.51 -7.57
N SER A 30 -8.70 1.38 -8.16
CA SER A 30 -8.31 0.17 -8.90
C SER A 30 -7.57 -0.74 -7.91
N ASP A 31 -8.30 -1.71 -7.34
CA ASP A 31 -7.84 -3.10 -7.09
C ASP A 31 -8.46 -3.73 -5.81
N PRO A 32 -8.57 -5.07 -5.76
CA PRO A 32 -9.35 -5.79 -4.76
C PRO A 32 -8.60 -5.99 -3.42
N SER A 33 -9.26 -5.67 -2.29
CA SER A 33 -8.85 -6.05 -0.91
C SER A 33 -9.92 -6.88 -0.18
N ALA A 34 -9.53 -8.00 0.43
CA ALA A 34 -10.46 -8.86 1.18
C ALA A 34 -10.91 -8.13 2.47
N HIS A 35 -12.02 -7.40 2.38
CA HIS A 35 -12.70 -6.84 3.54
C HIS A 35 -13.98 -7.65 3.79
N ALA A 36 -14.09 -8.31 4.94
CA ALA A 36 -15.36 -8.81 5.45
C ALA A 36 -16.01 -7.71 6.32
N GLY A 37 -16.56 -6.68 5.69
CA GLY A 37 -17.12 -5.57 6.45
C GLY A 37 -17.88 -4.57 5.58
N HIS A 38 -19.18 -4.48 5.86
CA HIS A 38 -20.12 -3.43 5.43
C HIS A 38 -20.74 -3.55 4.03
N GLY A 39 -21.98 -4.08 4.00
CA GLY A 39 -23.05 -3.62 3.12
C GLY A 39 -23.06 -4.17 1.69
N ALA A 40 -23.56 -5.40 1.51
CA ALA A 40 -23.95 -5.90 0.19
C ALA A 40 -25.48 -6.04 0.09
N ILE A 41 -26.03 -5.50 -1.00
CA ILE A 41 -27.43 -5.72 -1.37
C ILE A 41 -27.56 -7.17 -1.86
N PRO A 42 -28.49 -7.99 -1.31
CA PRO A 42 -28.68 -9.35 -1.75
C PRO A 42 -29.22 -9.38 -3.19
N TYR A 43 -28.38 -9.75 -4.16
CA TYR A 43 -28.87 -10.16 -5.47
C TYR A 43 -29.37 -11.59 -5.37
N GLY A 44 -30.70 -11.74 -5.28
CA GLY A 44 -31.35 -13.04 -5.25
C GLY A 44 -31.00 -13.86 -6.50
N GLY A 45 -30.44 -15.05 -6.29
CA GLY A 45 -30.38 -16.11 -7.30
C GLY A 45 -28.98 -16.54 -7.75
N ALA A 46 -28.35 -17.39 -6.94
CA ALA A 46 -27.49 -18.54 -7.30
C ALA A 46 -26.30 -18.35 -8.28
N GLY A 47 -25.10 -18.15 -7.71
CA GLY A 47 -23.83 -18.52 -8.34
C GLY A 47 -22.65 -17.63 -7.94
N CYS A 48 -21.46 -18.17 -8.12
CA CYS A 48 -20.15 -17.56 -7.94
C CYS A 48 -19.70 -16.80 -9.19
N GLN A 49 -19.21 -15.57 -9.04
CA GLN A 49 -18.78 -14.76 -10.18
C GLN A 49 -17.29 -15.00 -10.51
N ILE A 50 -17.02 -15.14 -11.80
CA ILE A 50 -15.67 -15.30 -12.36
C ILE A 50 -15.25 -13.94 -12.95
N TRP A 51 -14.14 -13.36 -12.47
CA TRP A 51 -13.67 -12.03 -12.86
C TRP A 51 -12.29 -12.07 -13.54
N ASN A 52 -12.17 -11.60 -14.79
CA ASN A 52 -10.88 -11.52 -15.49
C ASN A 52 -10.42 -10.07 -15.62
N TYR A 53 -9.11 -9.86 -15.51
CA TYR A 53 -8.47 -8.60 -15.83
C TYR A 53 -8.21 -8.52 -17.33
N GLU A 54 -8.77 -7.53 -18.02
CA GLU A 54 -8.64 -7.38 -19.47
C GLU A 54 -7.61 -6.32 -19.87
N GLY A 55 -6.57 -6.13 -19.05
CA GLY A 55 -5.47 -5.19 -19.32
C GLY A 55 -5.71 -3.77 -18.83
N THR A 56 -6.95 -3.33 -18.71
CA THR A 56 -7.33 -1.99 -18.21
C THR A 56 -8.34 -2.01 -17.06
N GLY A 57 -8.72 -3.21 -16.58
CA GLY A 57 -9.71 -3.36 -15.51
C GLY A 57 -10.27 -4.78 -15.41
N TRP A 58 -11.00 -5.02 -14.31
CA TRP A 58 -11.66 -6.28 -13.98
C TRP A 58 -13.07 -6.35 -14.56
N GLY A 59 -13.43 -7.48 -15.18
CA GLY A 59 -14.78 -7.73 -15.70
C GLY A 59 -15.25 -9.16 -15.44
N ILE A 60 -16.56 -9.34 -15.26
CA ILE A 60 -17.17 -10.67 -15.10
C ILE A 60 -17.13 -11.40 -16.43
N THR A 61 -16.47 -12.55 -16.47
CA THR A 61 -16.34 -13.40 -17.67
C THR A 61 -17.10 -14.72 -17.54
N GLY A 62 -17.63 -15.02 -16.35
CA GLY A 62 -18.46 -16.19 -16.13
C GLY A 62 -19.16 -16.23 -14.77
N GLN A 63 -19.98 -17.26 -14.59
CA GLN A 63 -20.59 -17.61 -13.33
C GLN A 63 -20.66 -19.12 -13.23
N VAL A 64 -20.30 -19.67 -12.08
CA VAL A 64 -20.43 -21.12 -11.80
C VAL A 64 -21.12 -21.30 -10.47
N SER A 65 -21.72 -22.45 -10.24
CA SER A 65 -22.35 -22.78 -8.96
C SER A 65 -21.69 -24.02 -8.39
N PRO A 66 -21.45 -24.08 -7.08
CA PRO A 66 -20.95 -25.30 -6.47
C PRO A 66 -22.00 -26.41 -6.55
N ASP A 67 -21.52 -27.63 -6.69
CA ASP A 67 -22.23 -28.82 -6.31
C ASP A 67 -22.22 -28.93 -4.77
N LEU A 68 -23.41 -28.90 -4.20
CA LEU A 68 -23.66 -28.91 -2.76
C LEU A 68 -24.15 -30.27 -2.26
N ALA A 69 -24.11 -31.32 -3.08
CA ALA A 69 -24.60 -32.65 -2.73
C ALA A 69 -23.94 -33.23 -1.47
N GLU A 70 -22.68 -32.87 -1.21
CA GLU A 70 -21.87 -33.41 -0.11
C GLU A 70 -21.66 -32.41 1.05
N THR A 71 -22.44 -31.33 1.09
CA THR A 71 -22.35 -30.30 2.16
C THR A 71 -22.58 -30.88 3.55
N SER A 72 -23.46 -31.88 3.67
CA SER A 72 -23.70 -32.63 4.91
C SER A 72 -22.46 -33.37 5.46
N LYS A 73 -21.43 -33.54 4.63
CA LYS A 73 -20.12 -34.14 4.98
C LYS A 73 -18.99 -33.12 4.98
N GLY A 74 -19.31 -31.83 4.96
CA GLY A 74 -18.34 -30.74 4.96
C GLY A 74 -17.69 -30.46 3.61
N SER A 75 -18.24 -30.97 2.50
CA SER A 75 -17.64 -30.79 1.17
C SER A 75 -18.49 -30.00 0.19
N ALA A 76 -17.84 -29.13 -0.56
CA ALA A 76 -18.41 -28.44 -1.72
C ALA A 76 -17.46 -28.58 -2.92
N LYS A 77 -18.02 -28.70 -4.12
CA LYS A 77 -17.25 -28.91 -5.36
C LYS A 77 -17.62 -27.89 -6.43
N TRP A 78 -16.62 -27.29 -7.06
CA TRP A 78 -16.77 -26.40 -8.20
C TRP A 78 -16.25 -27.07 -9.47
N VAL A 79 -16.98 -26.85 -10.57
CA VAL A 79 -16.58 -27.21 -11.92
C VAL A 79 -16.43 -25.91 -12.69
N ILE A 80 -15.20 -25.57 -13.07
CA ILE A 80 -14.84 -24.30 -13.66
C ILE A 80 -14.30 -24.56 -15.06
N PRO A 81 -14.98 -24.14 -16.14
CA PRO A 81 -14.48 -24.35 -17.49
C PRO A 81 -13.13 -23.64 -17.68
N LEU A 82 -12.10 -24.34 -18.17
CA LEU A 82 -10.75 -23.80 -18.35
C LEU A 82 -10.74 -22.54 -19.23
N SER A 83 -11.64 -22.50 -20.22
CA SER A 83 -11.82 -21.35 -21.11
C SER A 83 -12.28 -20.08 -20.40
N THR A 84 -13.05 -20.20 -19.32
CA THR A 84 -13.52 -19.02 -18.54
C THR A 84 -12.38 -18.39 -17.75
N ILE A 85 -11.35 -19.18 -17.43
CA ILE A 85 -10.23 -18.80 -16.56
C ILE A 85 -8.92 -18.64 -17.33
N GLY A 86 -8.99 -18.69 -18.66
CA GLY A 86 -7.85 -18.50 -19.53
C GLY A 86 -6.77 -19.56 -19.35
N LEU A 87 -7.14 -20.79 -18.97
CA LEU A 87 -6.22 -21.92 -18.86
C LEU A 87 -6.39 -22.91 -20.00
N SER A 88 -5.33 -23.66 -20.27
CA SER A 88 -5.25 -24.74 -21.24
C SER A 88 -4.37 -25.88 -20.69
N SER A 89 -4.47 -27.06 -21.29
CA SER A 89 -3.58 -28.18 -20.95
C SER A 89 -2.11 -27.78 -21.11
N GLY A 90 -1.30 -28.07 -20.11
CA GLY A 90 0.10 -27.68 -20.00
C GLY A 90 0.37 -26.43 -19.16
N ASP A 91 -0.65 -25.65 -18.82
CA ASP A 91 -0.49 -24.47 -17.96
C ASP A 91 -0.28 -24.87 -16.49
N THR A 92 0.39 -24.00 -15.73
CA THR A 92 0.49 -24.12 -14.26
C THR A 92 -0.24 -22.96 -13.63
N LEU A 93 -1.09 -23.25 -12.65
CA LEU A 93 -1.77 -22.25 -11.86
C LEU A 93 -1.15 -22.18 -10.46
N ARG A 94 -0.94 -20.97 -9.97
CA ARG A 94 -0.66 -20.68 -8.55
C ARG A 94 -1.96 -20.32 -7.85
N PHE A 95 -2.19 -20.83 -6.65
CA PHE A 95 -3.47 -20.65 -5.98
C PHE A 95 -3.41 -20.65 -4.47
N ASP A 96 -4.44 -20.06 -3.89
CA ASP A 96 -4.79 -20.21 -2.48
C ASP A 96 -6.31 -20.23 -2.34
N ILE A 97 -6.80 -20.84 -1.27
CA ILE A 97 -8.23 -20.98 -0.99
C ILE A 97 -8.49 -20.55 0.43
N ALA A 98 -9.47 -19.68 0.61
CA ALA A 98 -9.88 -19.23 1.93
C ALA A 98 -11.35 -19.49 2.20
N THR A 99 -11.68 -19.77 3.46
CA THR A 99 -13.05 -19.85 4.00
C THR A 99 -13.32 -18.68 4.93
N SER A 100 -14.56 -18.20 4.97
CA SER A 100 -15.00 -17.28 6.03
C SER A 100 -16.45 -17.54 6.45
N GLY A 101 -16.75 -17.21 7.71
CA GLY A 101 -18.13 -17.09 8.21
C GLY A 101 -18.71 -15.69 7.97
N SER A 102 -20.00 -15.45 8.26
CA SER A 102 -20.59 -14.09 8.22
C SER A 102 -21.59 -13.81 9.34
N GLY A 103 -21.34 -14.35 10.54
CA GLY A 103 -22.16 -14.08 11.73
C GLY A 103 -21.96 -12.67 12.31
N GLU A 104 -22.92 -12.19 13.11
CA GLU A 104 -22.91 -10.85 13.76
C GLU A 104 -21.74 -10.62 14.73
N ASN A 105 -20.99 -11.67 15.08
CA ASN A 105 -19.74 -11.60 15.83
C ASN A 105 -18.63 -12.24 15.00
N ASP A 106 -17.83 -11.37 14.39
CA ASP A 106 -16.47 -11.58 13.88
C ASP A 106 -16.24 -12.75 12.88
N PRO A 107 -16.17 -12.47 11.57
CA PRO A 107 -15.92 -13.48 10.56
C PRO A 107 -14.42 -13.71 10.37
N GLY A 108 -13.81 -14.55 11.21
CA GLY A 108 -12.45 -15.03 10.94
C GLY A 108 -12.31 -15.60 9.52
N ILE A 109 -11.11 -15.50 8.96
CA ILE A 109 -10.75 -16.08 7.67
C ILE A 109 -9.72 -17.20 7.90
N ASP A 110 -9.96 -18.34 7.28
CA ASP A 110 -9.01 -19.47 7.24
C ASP A 110 -8.49 -19.64 5.81
N HIS A 111 -7.19 -19.91 5.66
CA HIS A 111 -6.47 -20.00 4.40
C HIS A 111 -5.74 -21.35 4.28
N LEU A 112 -5.92 -22.04 3.16
CA LEU A 112 -5.27 -23.33 2.90
C LEU A 112 -3.73 -23.27 2.90
N SER A 113 -3.13 -22.17 2.42
CA SER A 113 -1.67 -22.07 2.24
C SER A 113 -1.01 -20.85 2.85
N ARG A 114 -1.81 -19.86 3.27
CA ARG A 114 -1.37 -18.59 3.82
C ARG A 114 -1.80 -18.48 5.28
N SER A 115 -1.14 -19.23 6.15
CA SER A 115 -1.36 -19.13 7.60
C SER A 115 -1.10 -17.72 8.12
N ASP A 116 -0.26 -16.94 7.43
CA ASP A 116 -0.15 -15.53 7.72
C ASP A 116 -1.45 -14.79 7.49
N GLN A 117 -2.20 -15.09 6.46
CA GLN A 117 -3.45 -14.39 6.19
C GLN A 117 -4.64 -14.97 6.98
N ALA A 118 -4.46 -16.07 7.73
CA ALA A 118 -5.48 -16.63 8.62
C ALA A 118 -5.65 -15.78 9.89
N THR A 119 -6.90 -15.59 10.32
CA THR A 119 -7.23 -14.66 11.43
C THR A 119 -8.35 -15.19 12.32
N ASP A 120 -8.18 -15.02 13.64
CA ASP A 120 -9.24 -15.15 14.65
C ASP A 120 -10.01 -13.83 14.77
N GLY A 121 -10.84 -13.55 13.77
CA GLY A 121 -11.49 -12.24 13.67
C GLY A 121 -10.58 -11.16 13.10
N TRP A 122 -10.59 -9.92 13.60
CA TRP A 122 -9.71 -8.83 13.08
C TRP A 122 -8.25 -8.90 13.61
N GLY A 123 -7.80 -10.06 14.08
CA GLY A 123 -6.51 -10.31 14.71
C GLY A 123 -5.30 -10.27 13.77
N THR A 124 -4.09 -10.24 14.36
CA THR A 124 -2.81 -10.16 13.63
C THR A 124 -2.52 -11.42 12.82
N PRO A 125 -2.02 -11.28 11.59
CA PRO A 125 -1.59 -12.39 10.73
C PRO A 125 -0.54 -13.30 11.43
N SER A 126 -0.59 -14.62 11.20
CA SER A 126 0.47 -15.54 11.63
C SER A 126 1.69 -15.52 10.68
N ILE A 127 2.59 -16.49 10.73
CA ILE A 127 3.87 -16.46 9.99
C ILE A 127 3.67 -16.72 8.48
N ALA A 128 4.44 -16.02 7.63
CA ALA A 128 4.34 -16.03 6.15
C ALA A 128 4.32 -17.42 5.50
N GLY A 129 3.36 -17.66 4.60
CA GLY A 129 3.29 -18.83 3.71
C GLY A 129 3.37 -18.48 2.21
N ASP A 130 3.69 -19.48 1.37
CA ASP A 130 3.74 -19.38 -0.10
C ASP A 130 2.44 -19.85 -0.77
N PHE A 131 2.13 -19.37 -1.99
CA PHE A 131 1.03 -19.90 -2.80
C PHE A 131 1.28 -21.36 -3.24
N LEU A 132 0.21 -22.15 -3.36
CA LEU A 132 0.27 -23.51 -3.89
C LEU A 132 0.34 -23.53 -5.41
N GLU A 133 0.91 -24.56 -6.01
CA GLU A 133 1.01 -24.74 -7.46
C GLU A 133 0.32 -26.02 -7.93
N TYR A 134 -0.43 -25.94 -9.03
CA TYR A 134 -1.01 -27.09 -9.72
C TYR A 134 -0.78 -27.00 -11.24
N SER A 135 -0.19 -28.05 -11.82
CA SER A 135 0.07 -28.13 -13.28
C SER A 135 -0.97 -28.98 -14.00
N LEU A 136 -1.49 -28.48 -15.12
CA LEU A 136 -2.46 -29.16 -15.99
C LEU A 136 -1.77 -30.13 -16.94
N GLU A 137 -0.98 -31.05 -16.39
CA GLU A 137 -0.23 -32.03 -17.19
C GLU A 137 -1.12 -33.21 -17.65
N GLY A 138 -1.01 -33.57 -18.93
CA GLY A 138 -1.75 -34.69 -19.51
C GLY A 138 -3.20 -34.34 -19.86
N THR A 139 -4.03 -35.37 -20.07
CA THR A 139 -5.45 -35.22 -20.43
C THR A 139 -6.37 -35.05 -19.22
N SER A 140 -5.90 -35.44 -18.03
CA SER A 140 -6.57 -35.24 -16.75
C SER A 140 -5.61 -35.51 -15.59
N GLY A 141 -5.88 -34.90 -14.44
CA GLY A 141 -5.10 -35.08 -13.22
C GLY A 141 -5.83 -34.58 -11.99
N SER A 142 -5.31 -34.90 -10.80
CA SER A 142 -5.75 -34.30 -9.54
C SER A 142 -4.68 -34.39 -8.47
N HIS A 143 -4.62 -33.38 -7.61
CA HIS A 143 -3.78 -33.34 -6.42
C HIS A 143 -4.60 -32.96 -5.20
N THR A 144 -4.25 -33.54 -4.04
CA THR A 144 -4.87 -33.22 -2.75
C THR A 144 -3.88 -32.43 -1.91
N TYR A 145 -4.27 -31.22 -1.53
CA TYR A 145 -3.56 -30.33 -0.63
C TYR A 145 -4.23 -30.43 0.72
N THR A 146 -3.51 -30.85 1.75
CA THR A 146 -4.01 -30.89 3.13
C THR A 146 -3.60 -29.61 3.81
N ASP A 147 -4.51 -28.97 4.55
CA ASP A 147 -4.03 -28.02 5.55
C ASP A 147 -3.23 -28.82 6.59
N SER A 148 -1.97 -28.44 6.72
CA SER A 148 -1.01 -29.08 7.61
C SER A 148 -0.41 -28.09 8.59
N ILE A 149 -0.84 -26.83 8.51
CA ILE A 149 -0.21 -25.71 9.21
C ILE A 149 -0.84 -25.54 10.60
N GLY A 150 -2.06 -26.05 10.83
CA GLY A 150 -2.67 -26.09 12.16
C GLY A 150 -2.75 -24.69 12.76
N ASP A 151 -3.20 -23.74 11.95
CA ASP A 151 -3.47 -22.39 12.39
C ASP A 151 -4.69 -22.37 13.32
N VAL A 152 -4.75 -21.35 14.18
CA VAL A 152 -5.79 -21.24 15.20
C VAL A 152 -6.99 -20.55 14.58
N PHE A 153 -7.84 -21.33 13.94
CA PHE A 153 -9.14 -20.86 13.49
C PHE A 153 -10.22 -21.09 14.56
N ASP A 154 -10.80 -20.00 15.09
CA ASP A 154 -11.74 -20.04 16.22
C ASP A 154 -13.06 -20.76 15.90
N PHE A 155 -13.45 -20.82 14.63
CA PHE A 155 -14.62 -21.58 14.17
C PHE A 155 -14.18 -22.94 13.62
N SER A 156 -13.91 -23.89 14.51
CA SER A 156 -13.46 -25.25 14.17
C SER A 156 -14.34 -26.00 13.14
N ASN A 157 -15.52 -25.47 12.82
CA ASN A 157 -16.44 -26.02 11.83
C ASN A 157 -16.21 -25.53 10.39
N LEU A 158 -15.43 -24.46 10.14
CA LEU A 158 -15.09 -23.98 8.77
C LEU A 158 -13.60 -24.05 8.43
N ASP A 159 -12.81 -24.61 9.34
CA ASP A 159 -11.40 -24.92 9.16
C ASP A 159 -11.21 -25.95 8.01
N ILE A 160 -10.46 -25.55 6.98
CA ILE A 160 -10.19 -26.31 5.76
C ILE A 160 -9.31 -27.50 6.11
N THR A 161 -9.81 -28.71 5.93
CA THR A 161 -9.00 -29.92 6.19
C THR A 161 -8.16 -30.31 4.98
N TRP A 162 -8.75 -30.15 3.79
CA TRP A 162 -8.09 -30.43 2.52
C TRP A 162 -8.84 -29.84 1.34
N VAL A 163 -8.09 -29.61 0.26
CA VAL A 163 -8.59 -29.26 -1.05
C VAL A 163 -8.08 -30.24 -2.09
N ILE A 164 -8.97 -30.69 -2.98
CA ILE A 164 -8.58 -31.39 -4.21
C ILE A 164 -8.69 -30.41 -5.38
N VAL A 165 -7.57 -30.15 -6.06
CA VAL A 165 -7.55 -29.48 -7.36
C VAL A 165 -7.32 -30.53 -8.44
N GLY A 166 -8.24 -30.61 -9.40
CA GLY A 166 -8.20 -31.56 -10.51
C GLY A 166 -8.48 -30.88 -11.84
N HIS A 167 -8.14 -31.53 -12.94
CA HIS A 167 -8.50 -31.05 -14.27
C HIS A 167 -8.86 -32.22 -15.21
N ASP A 168 -9.66 -31.91 -16.23
CA ASP A 168 -9.74 -32.69 -17.47
C ASP A 168 -9.46 -31.78 -18.67
N ALA A 169 -9.79 -32.25 -19.88
CA ALA A 169 -9.55 -31.50 -21.11
C ALA A 169 -10.25 -30.12 -21.15
N ASP A 170 -11.37 -29.97 -20.44
CA ASP A 170 -12.27 -28.81 -20.58
C ASP A 170 -12.47 -28.05 -19.26
N ASN A 171 -12.28 -28.69 -18.10
CA ASN A 171 -12.65 -28.15 -16.79
C ASN A 171 -11.55 -28.30 -15.74
N LEU A 172 -11.44 -27.28 -14.89
CA LEU A 172 -10.84 -27.37 -13.58
C LEU A 172 -11.90 -27.81 -12.56
N TYR A 173 -11.52 -28.73 -11.69
CA TYR A 173 -12.31 -29.21 -10.57
C TYR A 173 -11.66 -28.74 -9.28
N VAL A 174 -12.42 -28.11 -8.40
CA VAL A 174 -11.94 -27.77 -7.07
C VAL A 174 -12.92 -28.29 -6.04
N THR A 175 -12.45 -29.13 -5.12
CA THR A 175 -13.26 -29.66 -4.02
C THR A 175 -12.64 -29.21 -2.72
N VAL A 176 -13.40 -28.50 -1.89
CA VAL A 176 -12.95 -28.07 -0.57
C VAL A 176 -13.68 -28.90 0.48
N ASN A 177 -12.94 -29.36 1.49
CA ASN A 177 -13.50 -29.98 2.68
C ASN A 177 -13.11 -29.16 3.92
N VAL A 178 -14.07 -29.03 4.84
CA VAL A 178 -13.87 -28.42 6.14
C VAL A 178 -14.18 -29.40 7.27
N ASN A 179 -13.79 -29.08 8.49
CA ASN A 179 -13.89 -29.96 9.67
C ASN A 179 -15.33 -30.34 10.09
N ASP A 180 -16.38 -29.65 9.61
CA ASP A 180 -17.78 -29.92 9.97
C ASP A 180 -18.78 -29.70 8.81
N ASN A 181 -20.08 -29.82 9.06
CA ASN A 181 -21.16 -29.80 8.09
C ASN A 181 -21.41 -28.38 7.51
N LEU A 182 -21.12 -28.20 6.21
CA LEU A 182 -21.38 -26.96 5.46
C LEU A 182 -22.86 -26.61 5.33
N ALA A 183 -23.78 -27.57 5.48
CA ALA A 183 -25.22 -27.34 5.36
C ALA A 183 -25.83 -26.60 6.57
N VAL A 184 -25.12 -26.53 7.70
CA VAL A 184 -25.60 -25.86 8.93
C VAL A 184 -25.23 -24.37 8.95
N ALA A 185 -24.21 -24.00 8.18
CA ALA A 185 -23.74 -22.63 8.08
C ALA A 185 -24.43 -21.94 6.89
N SER A 186 -25.52 -21.19 7.13
CA SER A 186 -26.17 -20.39 6.07
C SER A 186 -25.36 -19.15 5.62
N TRP A 187 -24.06 -19.11 5.95
CA TRP A 187 -23.22 -17.92 5.98
C TRP A 187 -21.76 -18.18 5.54
N THR A 188 -21.45 -19.35 4.96
CA THR A 188 -20.08 -19.73 4.56
C THR A 188 -19.72 -19.21 3.18
N ASN A 189 -18.58 -18.53 3.09
CA ASN A 189 -18.00 -18.07 1.83
C ASN A 189 -16.70 -18.81 1.54
N PHE A 190 -16.43 -19.07 0.26
CA PHE A 190 -15.16 -19.58 -0.22
C PHE A 190 -14.55 -18.57 -1.20
N LEU A 191 -13.25 -18.37 -1.08
CA LEU A 191 -12.48 -17.49 -1.96
C LEU A 191 -11.37 -18.31 -2.60
N PHE A 192 -11.17 -18.14 -3.91
CA PHE A 192 -10.15 -18.88 -4.66
C PHE A 192 -9.29 -17.87 -5.41
N PHE A 193 -8.00 -17.85 -5.11
CA PHE A 193 -7.04 -17.04 -5.83
C PHE A 193 -6.39 -17.92 -6.89
N PHE A 194 -6.36 -17.50 -8.16
CA PHE A 194 -5.69 -18.23 -9.24
C PHE A 194 -4.81 -17.26 -10.04
N ASN A 195 -3.50 -17.48 -10.07
CA ASN A 195 -2.56 -16.76 -10.93
C ASN A 195 -2.09 -17.69 -12.06
N THR A 196 -2.32 -17.29 -13.30
CA THR A 196 -2.19 -18.12 -14.50
C THR A 196 -1.07 -17.66 -15.48
N GLY A 197 -0.19 -16.73 -15.09
CA GLY A 197 1.02 -16.40 -15.88
C GLY A 197 1.69 -15.04 -15.65
N GLU A 198 2.98 -14.94 -16.01
CA GLU A 198 3.95 -13.87 -15.65
C GLU A 198 3.94 -12.58 -16.49
N GLN A 199 2.91 -12.23 -17.27
CA GLN A 199 2.96 -11.01 -18.11
C GLN A 199 1.82 -10.03 -17.83
N GLY A 200 2.01 -9.25 -16.77
CA GLY A 200 1.37 -7.94 -16.59
C GLY A 200 2.00 -6.89 -17.51
N THR A 201 1.34 -5.74 -17.65
CA THR A 201 1.87 -4.61 -18.42
C THR A 201 3.27 -4.27 -17.91
N SER A 202 4.23 -4.05 -18.81
CA SER A 202 5.56 -3.58 -18.43
C SER A 202 5.52 -2.11 -17.99
N THR A 203 4.37 -1.58 -17.59
CA THR A 203 4.20 -0.22 -17.12
C THR A 203 2.99 -0.09 -16.19
N ASN A 204 3.08 0.65 -15.09
CA ASN A 204 1.90 1.03 -14.29
C ASN A 204 1.06 2.13 -14.98
N GLY A 205 -0.04 2.59 -14.35
CA GLY A 205 -0.95 3.62 -14.88
C GLY A 205 -0.32 4.99 -15.18
N TRP A 206 0.98 5.16 -14.88
CA TRP A 206 1.80 6.32 -15.20
C TRP A 206 2.84 6.07 -16.31
N GLY A 207 2.84 4.89 -16.94
CA GLY A 207 3.76 4.54 -18.02
C GLY A 207 5.14 4.06 -17.58
N ARG A 208 5.31 3.50 -16.37
CA ARG A 208 6.63 3.13 -15.79
C ARG A 208 6.89 1.61 -15.65
N PRO A 209 8.04 1.08 -16.14
CA PRO A 209 8.48 -0.32 -16.08
C PRO A 209 8.07 -1.12 -14.83
N ILE A 210 7.39 -2.26 -15.01
CA ILE A 210 7.11 -3.27 -13.96
C ILE A 210 7.89 -4.55 -14.28
N SER A 211 8.58 -5.13 -13.28
CA SER A 211 9.19 -6.47 -13.33
C SER A 211 8.56 -7.36 -12.25
N LEU A 212 8.14 -8.57 -12.62
CA LEU A 212 7.41 -9.52 -11.76
C LEU A 212 8.31 -10.61 -11.15
N ALA A 213 9.64 -10.48 -11.26
CA ALA A 213 10.61 -11.49 -10.81
C ALA A 213 11.22 -11.21 -9.42
N GLY A 214 10.73 -10.21 -8.68
CA GLY A 214 11.19 -9.86 -7.34
C GLY A 214 10.01 -9.63 -6.40
N GLU A 215 10.19 -10.00 -5.13
CA GLU A 215 9.28 -9.69 -4.04
C GLU A 215 9.37 -8.18 -3.76
N GLU A 216 8.26 -7.44 -3.98
CA GLU A 216 8.05 -5.97 -3.84
C GLU A 216 8.59 -5.06 -4.98
N ILE A 217 7.74 -4.47 -5.84
CA ILE A 217 6.90 -3.24 -5.70
C ILE A 217 7.74 -1.98 -5.49
N ASP A 218 7.85 -1.14 -6.52
CA ASP A 218 8.54 0.18 -6.53
C ASP A 218 10.02 0.14 -6.07
N THR A 219 10.90 0.90 -6.73
CA THR A 219 12.22 1.13 -6.13
C THR A 219 11.99 2.08 -4.93
N TYR A 220 11.73 1.53 -3.75
CA TYR A 220 11.49 2.31 -2.52
C TYR A 220 12.63 3.31 -2.34
N LEU A 221 12.31 4.61 -2.42
CA LEU A 221 13.23 5.73 -2.21
C LEU A 221 13.02 6.28 -0.79
N GLY A 222 14.10 6.69 -0.14
CA GLY A 222 14.11 7.18 1.22
C GLY A 222 14.89 6.26 2.15
N SER A 223 14.52 6.25 3.43
CA SER A 223 15.03 5.32 4.44
C SER A 223 13.89 4.47 5.01
N TRP A 224 14.12 3.17 5.22
CA TRP A 224 13.14 2.27 5.85
C TRP A 224 13.83 1.21 6.73
N VAL A 225 13.07 0.68 7.70
CA VAL A 225 13.53 -0.43 8.55
C VAL A 225 13.58 -1.71 7.71
N ASN A 226 14.69 -2.43 7.77
CA ASN A 226 14.84 -3.71 7.10
C ASN A 226 14.40 -4.83 8.07
N ASP A 227 13.22 -5.41 7.83
CA ASP A 227 12.63 -6.44 8.70
C ASP A 227 13.33 -7.80 8.60
N ALA A 228 14.01 -8.09 7.49
CA ALA A 228 14.65 -9.37 7.25
C ALA A 228 16.02 -9.51 7.96
N ASP A 229 16.84 -8.45 7.90
CA ASP A 229 18.22 -8.47 8.40
C ASP A 229 18.45 -7.54 9.61
N GLY A 230 17.46 -6.72 9.97
CA GLY A 230 17.61 -5.61 10.90
C GLY A 230 18.37 -4.41 10.30
N GLY A 231 18.32 -3.27 10.99
CA GLY A 231 18.96 -2.03 10.53
C GLY A 231 18.09 -1.21 9.58
N ILE A 232 18.73 -0.31 8.81
CA ILE A 232 18.06 0.65 7.93
C ILE A 232 18.60 0.54 6.52
N SER A 233 17.68 0.45 5.56
CA SER A 233 17.96 0.55 4.13
C SER A 233 17.79 2.00 3.67
N PHE A 234 18.71 2.47 2.83
CA PHE A 234 18.70 3.82 2.28
C PHE A 234 18.74 3.74 0.76
N ARG A 235 17.89 4.51 0.08
CA ARG A 235 17.91 4.63 -1.38
C ARG A 235 17.57 6.04 -1.86
N THR A 236 18.26 6.50 -2.90
CA THR A 236 18.00 7.80 -3.51
C THR A 236 18.14 7.76 -5.04
N TRP A 237 17.43 8.68 -5.71
CA TRP A 237 17.50 8.84 -7.16
C TRP A 237 18.37 10.05 -7.52
N ALA A 238 19.51 9.77 -8.15
CA ALA A 238 20.53 10.74 -8.52
C ALA A 238 21.20 10.31 -9.85
N PRO A 239 20.49 10.47 -10.99
CA PRO A 239 20.91 9.93 -12.28
C PRO A 239 22.19 10.55 -12.85
N ASN A 240 22.57 11.77 -12.45
CA ASN A 240 23.77 12.42 -12.95
C ASN A 240 24.96 12.34 -11.97
N ALA A 241 24.75 11.79 -10.77
CA ALA A 241 25.85 11.56 -9.84
C ALA A 241 26.78 10.48 -10.40
N THR A 242 28.09 10.70 -10.25
CA THR A 242 29.10 9.67 -10.55
C THR A 242 29.40 8.77 -9.36
N ALA A 243 29.08 9.24 -8.15
CA ALA A 243 29.10 8.46 -6.93
C ALA A 243 28.20 9.10 -5.87
N VAL A 244 27.68 8.29 -4.95
CA VAL A 244 26.85 8.75 -3.83
C VAL A 244 27.41 8.17 -2.54
N ALA A 245 27.58 9.02 -1.54
CA ALA A 245 27.93 8.62 -0.18
C ALA A 245 26.79 8.95 0.78
N LEU A 246 26.77 8.26 1.91
CA LEU A 246 25.88 8.52 3.02
C LEU A 246 26.70 8.97 4.22
N ILE A 247 26.31 10.07 4.85
CA ILE A 247 26.90 10.54 6.09
C ILE A 247 25.81 10.63 7.15
N GLY A 248 26.15 10.29 8.39
CA GLY A 248 25.22 10.36 9.49
C GLY A 248 25.83 9.91 10.80
N ASP A 249 24.99 9.77 11.82
CA ASP A 249 25.42 9.38 13.16
C ASP A 249 26.11 8.00 13.16
N PHE A 250 25.58 7.03 12.42
CA PHE A 250 26.11 5.67 12.26
C PHE A 250 27.53 5.58 11.67
N ASN A 251 28.08 6.67 11.11
CA ASN A 251 29.45 6.70 10.59
C ASN A 251 30.27 7.93 11.01
N ASN A 252 29.86 8.62 12.08
CA ASN A 252 30.49 9.87 12.55
C ASN A 252 30.64 10.92 11.44
N TRP A 253 29.63 11.01 10.56
CA TRP A 253 29.57 11.96 9.47
C TRP A 253 30.77 11.87 8.49
N GLN A 254 31.36 10.67 8.34
CA GLN A 254 32.53 10.43 7.49
C GLN A 254 32.13 9.88 6.11
N MET A 255 32.20 10.74 5.08
CA MET A 255 31.77 10.43 3.71
C MET A 255 32.38 9.14 3.11
N TRP A 256 33.69 8.94 3.28
CA TRP A 256 34.38 7.81 2.64
C TRP A 256 34.12 6.46 3.31
N SER A 257 33.39 6.44 4.43
CA SER A 257 33.10 5.22 5.18
C SER A 257 31.88 4.47 4.64
N THR A 258 31.02 5.13 3.86
CA THR A 258 29.70 4.60 3.47
C THR A 258 29.33 5.10 2.08
N MET A 259 29.77 4.38 1.05
CA MET A 259 29.43 4.64 -0.36
C MET A 259 28.24 3.78 -0.77
N LEU A 260 27.26 4.35 -1.49
CA LEU A 260 26.11 3.64 -2.02
C LEU A 260 26.48 2.86 -3.29
N ALA A 261 25.84 1.71 -3.48
CA ALA A 261 25.89 0.94 -4.71
C ALA A 261 25.03 1.61 -5.80
N ASN A 262 25.51 1.61 -7.04
CA ASN A 262 24.72 2.03 -8.20
C ASN A 262 23.85 0.85 -8.66
N GLU A 263 22.53 1.01 -8.63
CA GLU A 263 21.57 -0.02 -9.02
C GLU A 263 21.14 0.07 -10.49
N GLY A 264 21.61 1.06 -11.23
CA GLY A 264 21.11 1.42 -12.56
C GLY A 264 19.96 2.43 -12.51
N ASP A 265 19.63 3.00 -13.68
CA ASP A 265 18.53 3.96 -13.87
C ASP A 265 18.57 5.20 -12.92
N GLY A 266 19.75 5.51 -12.41
CA GLY A 266 20.00 6.60 -11.49
C GLY A 266 19.70 6.31 -10.03
N ASN A 267 19.34 5.06 -9.69
CA ASN A 267 19.12 4.64 -8.30
C ASN A 267 20.44 4.27 -7.62
N TRP A 268 20.54 4.66 -6.35
CA TRP A 268 21.66 4.36 -5.49
C TRP A 268 21.15 3.87 -4.14
N SER A 269 21.71 2.79 -3.61
CA SER A 269 21.25 2.22 -2.34
C SER A 269 22.37 1.66 -1.45
N ILE A 270 22.05 1.49 -0.18
CA ILE A 270 22.85 0.73 0.78
C ILE A 270 21.98 0.25 1.95
N ASP A 271 22.25 -0.97 2.41
CA ASP A 271 21.69 -1.50 3.66
C ASP A 271 22.72 -1.36 4.78
N LEU A 272 22.31 -0.77 5.90
CA LEU A 272 23.17 -0.55 7.07
C LEU A 272 22.61 -1.25 8.31
N PRO A 273 23.12 -2.45 8.65
CA PRO A 273 22.65 -3.24 9.79
C PRO A 273 22.81 -2.56 11.16
N TRP A 274 23.68 -1.54 11.24
CA TRP A 274 23.96 -0.81 12.48
C TRP A 274 23.38 0.61 12.51
N ALA A 275 22.67 1.04 11.46
CA ALA A 275 21.87 2.25 11.50
C ALA A 275 20.55 1.98 12.25
N SER A 276 19.92 3.02 12.78
CA SER A 276 18.71 2.90 13.60
C SER A 276 17.71 4.02 13.34
N VAL A 277 16.44 3.76 13.68
CA VAL A 277 15.41 4.81 13.73
C VAL A 277 15.87 5.93 14.67
N GLY A 278 15.76 7.18 14.21
CA GLY A 278 16.23 8.36 14.91
C GLY A 278 17.63 8.84 14.51
N ASP A 279 18.43 8.04 13.78
CA ASP A 279 19.72 8.51 13.26
C ASP A 279 19.52 9.70 12.31
N GLU A 280 20.36 10.73 12.48
CA GLU A 280 20.45 11.85 11.55
C GLU A 280 21.38 11.50 10.38
N TYR A 281 20.99 11.88 9.16
CA TYR A 281 21.76 11.58 7.95
C TYR A 281 21.60 12.61 6.82
N ARG A 282 22.52 12.54 5.85
CA ARG A 282 22.49 13.23 4.56
C ARG A 282 23.11 12.37 3.46
N TYR A 283 22.70 12.60 2.22
CA TYR A 283 23.44 12.12 1.05
C TYR A 283 24.53 13.12 0.66
N VAL A 284 25.65 12.62 0.16
CA VAL A 284 26.68 13.41 -0.52
C VAL A 284 26.80 12.91 -1.95
N PHE A 285 26.31 13.71 -2.89
CA PHE A 285 26.42 13.44 -4.32
C PHE A 285 27.75 13.95 -4.86
N ILE A 286 28.43 13.14 -5.64
CA ILE A 286 29.63 13.53 -6.37
C ILE A 286 29.26 13.65 -7.84
N ASN A 287 29.47 14.83 -8.43
CA ASN A 287 29.22 15.08 -9.84
C ASN A 287 30.34 15.97 -10.39
N ASN A 288 31.04 15.49 -11.43
CA ASN A 288 32.20 16.16 -12.03
C ASN A 288 33.28 16.58 -11.00
N GLY A 289 33.47 15.78 -9.95
CA GLY A 289 34.44 16.03 -8.88
C GLY A 289 33.98 17.04 -7.81
N THR A 290 32.79 17.62 -7.95
CA THR A 290 32.17 18.49 -6.95
C THR A 290 31.27 17.67 -6.03
N GLN A 291 31.27 17.99 -4.74
CA GLN A 291 30.46 17.33 -3.71
C GLN A 291 29.24 18.20 -3.34
N TYR A 292 28.07 17.58 -3.28
CA TYR A 292 26.81 18.21 -2.92
C TYR A 292 26.17 17.44 -1.76
N SER A 293 26.24 18.00 -0.55
CA SER A 293 25.55 17.43 0.62
C SER A 293 24.10 17.90 0.63
N ARG A 294 23.15 16.95 0.63
CA ARG A 294 21.71 17.19 0.60
C ARG A 294 20.99 16.34 1.64
N LEU A 295 19.89 16.89 2.17
CA LEU A 295 18.88 16.11 2.86
C LEU A 295 18.23 15.15 1.85
N ASP A 296 17.69 14.04 2.35
CA ASP A 296 16.96 13.08 1.53
C ASP A 296 15.69 13.71 0.97
N ALA A 297 15.55 13.70 -0.36
CA ALA A 297 14.37 14.21 -1.05
C ALA A 297 13.06 13.47 -0.65
N ARG A 298 13.16 12.27 -0.04
CA ARG A 298 12.03 11.46 0.45
C ARG A 298 11.95 11.38 1.98
N SER A 299 12.70 12.23 2.69
CA SER A 299 12.66 12.23 4.15
C SER A 299 11.26 12.58 4.68
N TYR A 300 10.76 11.78 5.62
CA TYR A 300 9.52 12.08 6.35
C TYR A 300 9.72 13.08 7.49
N GLN A 301 10.95 13.18 8.00
CA GLN A 301 11.29 14.01 9.14
C GLN A 301 12.68 14.61 8.95
N VAL A 302 12.80 15.91 9.21
CA VAL A 302 14.08 16.62 9.20
C VAL A 302 14.25 17.38 10.51
N THR A 303 15.48 17.74 10.88
CA THR A 303 15.72 18.55 12.08
C THR A 303 15.40 20.04 11.88
N ASN A 304 15.47 20.52 10.63
CA ASN A 304 14.90 21.75 10.07
C ASN A 304 15.26 21.82 8.57
N SER A 305 14.76 22.84 7.87
CA SER A 305 15.02 23.12 6.44
C SER A 305 16.49 23.11 6.00
N THR A 306 17.44 23.39 6.90
CA THR A 306 18.89 23.37 6.63
C THR A 306 19.64 22.29 7.41
N GLY A 307 18.90 21.49 8.17
CA GLY A 307 19.35 20.50 9.14
C GLY A 307 19.65 19.15 8.50
N ASN A 308 19.23 18.06 9.11
CA ASN A 308 19.51 16.70 8.64
C ASN A 308 18.21 15.95 8.43
N SER A 309 18.23 14.97 7.54
CA SER A 309 17.17 13.97 7.48
C SER A 309 17.26 13.06 8.70
N VAL A 310 16.11 12.60 9.19
CA VAL A 310 16.02 11.70 10.34
C VAL A 310 15.38 10.41 9.87
N VAL A 311 15.99 9.27 10.21
CA VAL A 311 15.39 7.97 9.94
C VAL A 311 14.11 7.85 10.76
N TYR A 312 12.98 7.67 10.08
CA TYR A 312 11.67 7.54 10.69
C TYR A 312 10.97 6.28 10.19
N ASP A 313 10.44 5.50 11.13
CA ASP A 313 9.61 4.34 10.84
C ASP A 313 8.12 4.74 10.76
N PRO A 314 7.49 4.69 9.57
CA PRO A 314 6.07 5.02 9.42
C PRO A 314 5.13 4.02 10.10
N HIS A 315 5.58 2.83 10.49
CA HIS A 315 4.77 1.83 11.20
C HIS A 315 4.84 1.96 12.72
N SER A 316 5.72 2.81 13.25
CA SER A 316 5.90 3.02 14.69
C SER A 316 4.70 3.63 15.44
N TYR A 317 3.70 4.15 14.72
CA TYR A 317 2.48 4.71 15.32
C TYR A 317 1.32 3.74 15.23
N PHE A 318 0.78 3.37 16.39
CA PHE A 318 -0.40 2.52 16.50
C PHE A 318 -1.67 3.39 16.59
N TRP A 319 -2.46 3.43 15.50
CA TRP A 319 -3.73 4.17 15.42
C TRP A 319 -4.76 3.66 16.44
N GLN A 320 -5.49 4.57 17.07
CA GLN A 320 -6.52 4.24 18.07
C GLN A 320 -7.93 4.27 17.47
N THR A 321 -8.18 5.11 16.46
CA THR A 321 -9.51 5.28 15.87
C THR A 321 -9.62 4.55 14.53
N ALA A 322 -10.22 3.35 14.53
CA ALA A 322 -10.39 2.51 13.34
C ALA A 322 -11.68 2.79 12.54
N ASP A 323 -12.75 3.23 13.22
CA ASP A 323 -14.11 3.33 12.64
C ASP A 323 -14.52 4.76 12.25
N PHE A 324 -13.55 5.64 11.96
CA PHE A 324 -13.85 7.02 11.61
C PHE A 324 -14.64 7.11 10.29
N VAL A 325 -15.81 7.75 10.35
CA VAL A 325 -16.62 8.07 9.17
C VAL A 325 -16.53 9.56 8.90
N ARG A 326 -15.96 9.91 7.74
CA ARG A 326 -15.88 11.31 7.30
C ARG A 326 -17.28 11.91 7.12
N PRO A 327 -17.53 13.15 7.59
CA PRO A 327 -18.76 13.88 7.26
C PRO A 327 -18.99 13.98 5.75
N ALA A 328 -20.25 13.98 5.33
CA ALA A 328 -20.58 14.23 3.93
C ALA A 328 -20.09 15.64 3.53
N TRP A 329 -19.61 15.80 2.30
CA TRP A 329 -18.99 17.07 1.87
C TRP A 329 -19.93 18.27 1.98
N ASN A 330 -21.22 18.08 1.72
CA ASN A 330 -22.26 19.10 1.85
C ASN A 330 -22.64 19.41 3.31
N GLU A 331 -22.09 18.67 4.27
CA GLU A 331 -22.28 18.84 5.71
C GLU A 331 -20.98 19.29 6.41
N SER A 332 -19.89 19.46 5.66
CA SER A 332 -18.60 19.89 6.19
C SER A 332 -18.65 21.34 6.66
N ILE A 333 -18.40 21.54 7.95
CA ILE A 333 -18.16 22.83 8.59
C ILE A 333 -16.65 22.89 8.85
N ILE A 334 -15.95 23.57 7.94
CA ILE A 334 -14.49 23.57 7.87
C ILE A 334 -13.91 24.70 8.74
N TYR A 335 -12.93 24.36 9.56
CA TYR A 335 -12.06 25.31 10.23
C TYR A 335 -10.65 25.22 9.64
N GLU A 336 -10.25 26.26 8.90
CA GLU A 336 -8.89 26.41 8.39
C GLU A 336 -7.93 26.73 9.54
N MET A 337 -6.84 25.98 9.66
CA MET A 337 -5.91 26.00 10.78
C MET A 337 -4.47 26.18 10.31
N HIS A 338 -3.88 27.29 10.72
CA HIS A 338 -2.43 27.44 10.82
C HIS A 338 -1.94 26.83 12.13
N VAL A 339 -1.31 25.65 12.10
CA VAL A 339 -0.90 24.90 13.31
C VAL A 339 -0.04 25.74 14.27
N GLY A 340 0.98 26.42 13.73
CA GLY A 340 1.90 27.24 14.53
C GLY A 340 1.26 28.42 15.26
N THR A 341 0.29 29.12 14.68
CA THR A 341 -0.35 30.29 15.32
C THR A 341 -1.60 29.93 16.10
N PHE A 342 -2.29 28.83 15.76
CA PHE A 342 -3.45 28.34 16.48
C PHE A 342 -3.08 27.84 17.88
N ALA A 343 -2.02 27.04 17.97
CA ALA A 343 -1.63 26.42 19.24
C ALA A 343 -0.11 26.26 19.44
N GLY A 344 0.70 26.45 18.41
CA GLY A 344 2.17 26.31 18.49
C GLY A 344 2.69 24.91 18.17
N GLY A 345 1.85 24.00 17.69
CA GLY A 345 2.21 22.62 17.35
C GLY A 345 1.04 21.65 17.46
N PHE A 346 1.21 20.43 16.94
CA PHE A 346 0.14 19.42 16.92
C PHE A 346 -0.31 19.01 18.32
N LEU A 347 0.62 18.81 19.26
CA LEU A 347 0.28 18.44 20.64
C LEU A 347 -0.54 19.53 21.35
N GLN A 348 -0.22 20.80 21.10
CA GLN A 348 -0.96 21.91 21.68
C GLN A 348 -2.32 22.06 21.01
N ALA A 349 -2.42 21.79 19.70
CA ALA A 349 -3.67 21.83 18.95
C ALA A 349 -4.67 20.76 19.42
N ILE A 350 -4.19 19.57 19.82
CA ILE A 350 -5.03 18.51 20.42
C ILE A 350 -5.84 19.07 21.62
N ASN A 351 -5.22 19.88 22.48
CA ASN A 351 -5.89 20.47 23.66
C ASN A 351 -7.00 21.48 23.31
N LYS A 352 -7.19 21.78 22.03
CA LYS A 352 -8.22 22.71 21.52
C LYS A 352 -9.27 22.01 20.66
N LEU A 353 -9.18 20.69 20.44
CA LEU A 353 -10.13 19.96 19.62
C LEU A 353 -11.54 19.96 20.22
N ASP A 354 -11.67 19.86 21.54
CA ASP A 354 -12.99 19.97 22.22
C ASP A 354 -13.63 21.34 21.97
N TYR A 355 -12.83 22.41 21.95
CA TYR A 355 -13.33 23.76 21.62
C TYR A 355 -13.84 23.85 20.17
N LEU A 356 -13.16 23.21 19.22
CA LEU A 356 -13.60 23.19 17.82
C LEU A 356 -14.90 22.37 17.67
N GLN A 357 -14.99 21.24 18.36
CA GLN A 357 -16.20 20.42 18.39
C GLN A 357 -17.39 21.21 18.98
N ASP A 358 -17.20 21.90 20.10
CA ASP A 358 -18.21 22.76 20.74
C ASP A 358 -18.68 23.91 19.83
N LEU A 359 -17.77 24.44 18.99
CA LEU A 359 -18.10 25.46 17.99
C LEU A 359 -18.97 24.90 16.85
N GLY A 360 -19.05 23.57 16.70
CA GLY A 360 -19.76 22.87 15.63
C GLY A 360 -18.90 22.55 14.41
N VAL A 361 -17.57 22.67 14.52
CA VAL A 361 -16.62 22.26 13.47
C VAL A 361 -16.62 20.73 13.39
N ASN A 362 -16.70 20.20 12.17
CA ASN A 362 -16.60 18.76 11.92
C ASN A 362 -15.50 18.42 10.89
N THR A 363 -14.77 19.43 10.40
CA THR A 363 -13.66 19.25 9.46
C THR A 363 -12.60 20.31 9.78
N ILE A 364 -11.35 19.89 9.95
CA ILE A 364 -10.20 20.76 10.13
C ILE A 364 -9.42 20.76 8.82
N GLU A 365 -9.13 21.94 8.27
CA GLU A 365 -8.25 22.09 7.11
C GLU A 365 -6.91 22.63 7.58
N LEU A 366 -5.87 21.81 7.55
CA LEU A 366 -4.53 22.24 7.88
C LEU A 366 -3.96 23.02 6.69
N MET A 367 -3.55 24.26 6.94
CA MET A 367 -2.64 24.98 6.03
C MET A 367 -1.37 24.14 5.80
N PRO A 368 -0.60 24.37 4.72
CA PRO A 368 0.50 23.46 4.35
C PRO A 368 1.44 23.17 5.51
N ILE A 369 1.69 21.88 5.72
CA ILE A 369 2.47 21.33 6.84
C ILE A 369 3.83 20.80 6.39
N TRP A 370 4.23 21.05 5.14
CA TRP A 370 5.54 20.63 4.63
C TRP A 370 6.62 21.53 5.22
N GLU A 371 7.82 20.98 5.42
CA GLU A 371 8.97 21.77 5.90
C GLU A 371 9.24 22.96 4.99
N PHE A 372 9.40 24.15 5.56
CA PHE A 372 9.71 25.38 4.85
C PHE A 372 10.91 26.12 5.44
N ALA A 373 11.41 27.12 4.73
CA ALA A 373 12.56 27.90 5.18
C ALA A 373 12.24 28.72 6.45
N GLY A 374 13.00 28.49 7.52
CA GLY A 374 12.83 29.12 8.84
C GLY A 374 11.59 28.65 9.59
N ASP A 375 11.29 29.26 10.74
CA ASP A 375 10.24 28.75 11.66
C ASP A 375 8.90 29.50 11.54
N SER A 376 8.78 30.42 10.59
CA SER A 376 7.58 31.26 10.44
C SER A 376 7.21 31.45 8.97
N SER A 377 6.21 30.69 8.54
CA SER A 377 5.59 30.79 7.23
C SER A 377 4.15 30.30 7.29
N TRP A 378 3.35 30.69 6.30
CA TRP A 378 2.05 30.08 6.03
C TRP A 378 2.17 28.71 5.33
N GLY A 379 3.38 28.24 5.04
CA GLY A 379 3.67 26.92 4.47
C GLY A 379 3.65 26.84 2.94
N TYR A 380 3.12 27.85 2.24
CA TYR A 380 3.08 27.88 0.76
C TYR A 380 4.45 28.12 0.07
N ASN A 381 5.55 28.03 0.81
CA ASN A 381 6.93 28.11 0.32
C ASN A 381 7.72 26.86 0.71
N GLY A 382 7.09 25.68 0.61
CA GLY A 382 7.67 24.40 1.01
C GLY A 382 9.05 24.13 0.38
N SER A 383 9.92 23.50 1.14
CA SER A 383 11.33 23.21 0.81
C SER A 383 11.60 21.71 0.69
N HIS A 384 10.89 20.89 1.48
CA HIS A 384 10.98 19.42 1.48
C HIS A 384 9.56 18.84 1.49
N PRO A 385 9.04 18.36 0.35
CA PRO A 385 7.60 18.05 0.20
C PRO A 385 7.14 16.81 0.97
N PHE A 386 8.06 15.94 1.39
CA PHE A 386 7.75 14.74 2.16
C PHE A 386 7.98 14.91 3.66
N ALA A 387 8.67 15.96 4.08
CA ALA A 387 8.98 16.20 5.48
C ALA A 387 7.93 17.09 6.12
N LEU A 388 7.48 16.70 7.31
CA LEU A 388 6.65 17.56 8.16
C LEU A 388 7.47 18.74 8.68
N GLU A 389 6.84 19.92 8.71
CA GLU A 389 7.42 21.12 9.32
C GLU A 389 7.84 20.88 10.76
N SER A 390 9.16 20.91 10.98
CA SER A 390 9.83 20.53 12.21
C SER A 390 9.38 21.35 13.43
N SER A 391 9.00 22.62 13.22
CA SER A 391 8.46 23.48 14.29
C SER A 391 7.04 23.08 14.75
N TYR A 392 6.28 22.33 13.95
CA TYR A 392 4.93 21.88 14.30
C TYR A 392 4.91 20.59 15.11
N GLY A 393 5.95 19.77 14.99
CA GLY A 393 6.10 18.52 15.71
C GLY A 393 6.65 17.38 14.86
N THR A 394 6.58 16.16 15.38
CA THR A 394 7.02 14.95 14.68
C THR A 394 5.88 14.31 13.86
N PRO A 395 6.18 13.46 12.86
CA PRO A 395 5.16 12.71 12.13
C PRO A 395 4.19 11.94 13.04
N ASN A 396 4.67 11.35 14.14
CA ASN A 396 3.80 10.67 15.12
C ASN A 396 2.89 11.64 15.89
N GLN A 397 3.31 12.90 16.08
CA GLN A 397 2.44 13.92 16.69
C GLN A 397 1.36 14.41 15.73
N LEU A 398 1.64 14.51 14.42
CA LEU A 398 0.62 14.71 13.40
C LEU A 398 -0.38 13.56 13.38
N LYS A 399 0.10 12.31 13.33
CA LYS A 399 -0.78 11.13 13.37
C LYS A 399 -1.67 11.14 14.61
N ARG A 400 -1.11 11.44 15.79
CA ARG A 400 -1.88 11.62 17.02
C ARG A 400 -2.93 12.72 16.93
N PHE A 401 -2.60 13.85 16.31
CA PHE A 401 -3.57 14.92 16.09
C PHE A 401 -4.75 14.45 15.20
N VAL A 402 -4.46 13.70 14.15
CA VAL A 402 -5.48 13.13 13.26
C VAL A 402 -6.35 12.12 14.02
N ASP A 403 -5.74 11.22 14.80
CA ASP A 403 -6.44 10.23 15.63
C ASP A 403 -7.40 10.90 16.62
N GLU A 404 -6.93 11.93 17.35
CA GLU A 404 -7.73 12.67 18.32
C GLU A 404 -8.84 13.51 17.65
N ALA A 405 -8.64 13.96 16.42
CA ALA A 405 -9.67 14.63 15.64
C ALA A 405 -10.74 13.63 15.17
N HIS A 406 -10.32 12.48 14.67
CA HIS A 406 -11.20 11.39 14.23
C HIS A 406 -12.06 10.84 15.37
N GLU A 407 -11.49 10.67 16.57
CA GLU A 407 -12.22 10.26 17.78
C GLU A 407 -13.38 11.23 18.12
N ARG A 408 -13.25 12.49 17.71
CA ARG A 408 -14.26 13.54 17.88
C ARG A 408 -15.19 13.71 16.68
N GLY A 409 -15.10 12.82 15.69
CA GLY A 409 -15.88 12.89 14.46
C GLY A 409 -15.45 14.03 13.53
N MET A 410 -14.23 14.56 13.68
CA MET A 410 -13.71 15.63 12.84
C MET A 410 -12.78 15.08 11.76
N ALA A 411 -13.07 15.36 10.49
CA ALA A 411 -12.16 15.06 9.39
C ALA A 411 -10.95 16.00 9.39
N VAL A 412 -9.81 15.53 8.86
CA VAL A 412 -8.63 16.38 8.64
C VAL A 412 -8.33 16.45 7.15
N LEU A 413 -8.35 17.67 6.60
CA LEU A 413 -7.87 18.01 5.26
C LEU A 413 -6.48 18.64 5.39
N VAL A 414 -5.67 18.51 4.35
CA VAL A 414 -4.33 19.10 4.28
C VAL A 414 -4.20 19.84 2.98
N ASP A 415 -3.81 21.10 3.06
CA ASP A 415 -3.44 21.89 1.90
C ASP A 415 -2.15 21.35 1.28
N VAL A 416 -2.19 21.14 -0.04
CA VAL A 416 -1.08 20.60 -0.83
C VAL A 416 -0.57 21.62 -1.83
N LEU A 417 0.75 21.70 -1.99
CA LEU A 417 1.41 22.69 -2.83
C LEU A 417 2.23 22.04 -3.95
N TYR A 418 1.59 21.76 -5.08
CA TYR A 418 2.32 21.17 -6.21
C TYR A 418 2.83 22.18 -7.22
N ASN A 419 2.33 23.42 -7.24
CA ASN A 419 2.55 24.39 -8.33
C ASN A 419 3.93 25.10 -8.32
N HIS A 420 4.55 25.28 -7.16
CA HIS A 420 5.86 25.93 -6.98
C HIS A 420 6.41 25.62 -5.58
N TRP A 421 7.73 25.65 -5.42
CA TRP A 421 8.39 25.46 -4.11
C TRP A 421 9.08 26.75 -3.65
N GLY A 422 9.47 26.83 -2.38
CA GLY A 422 10.10 28.02 -1.80
C GLY A 422 11.47 28.35 -2.44
N PRO A 423 11.88 29.63 -2.45
CA PRO A 423 13.12 30.06 -3.09
C PRO A 423 14.40 29.80 -2.27
N GLY A 424 14.28 29.21 -1.07
CA GLY A 424 15.38 29.07 -0.11
C GLY A 424 15.28 27.78 0.69
N ASP A 425 16.38 27.41 1.35
CA ASP A 425 16.55 26.20 2.18
C ASP A 425 16.09 24.89 1.51
N MET A 426 16.25 24.83 0.19
CA MET A 426 15.71 23.74 -0.61
C MET A 426 16.82 22.77 -1.02
N SER A 427 17.03 21.71 -0.24
CA SER A 427 18.07 20.70 -0.52
C SER A 427 17.84 19.97 -1.85
N VAL A 428 16.60 19.91 -2.32
CA VAL A 428 16.30 19.29 -3.62
C VAL A 428 16.74 20.15 -4.82
N TRP A 429 17.11 21.42 -4.61
CA TRP A 429 17.59 22.29 -5.68
C TRP A 429 18.95 21.79 -6.17
N GLN A 430 19.04 21.48 -7.46
CA GLN A 430 20.26 20.91 -8.06
C GLN A 430 20.74 19.69 -7.23
N TYR A 431 19.80 18.79 -6.94
CA TYR A 431 19.95 17.71 -5.97
C TYR A 431 21.22 16.87 -6.18
N ASP A 432 21.41 16.33 -7.37
CA ASP A 432 22.54 15.48 -7.75
C ASP A 432 23.69 16.25 -8.42
N GLY A 433 23.66 17.59 -8.32
CA GLY A 433 24.65 18.48 -8.91
C GLY A 433 24.49 18.76 -10.41
N TRP A 434 23.50 18.16 -11.08
CA TRP A 434 23.17 18.52 -12.46
C TRP A 434 22.16 19.65 -12.52
N SER A 435 22.34 20.56 -13.48
CA SER A 435 21.36 21.56 -13.89
C SER A 435 21.68 22.11 -15.28
N GLU A 436 20.68 22.74 -15.90
CA GLU A 436 20.85 23.58 -17.07
C GLU A 436 20.43 25.01 -16.74
N ASN A 437 21.06 25.98 -17.40
CA ASN A 437 20.77 27.42 -17.25
C ASN A 437 20.86 27.94 -15.80
N GLY A 438 21.52 27.22 -14.90
CA GLY A 438 21.61 27.56 -13.47
C GLY A 438 20.31 27.33 -12.69
N LEU A 439 19.38 26.55 -13.24
CA LEU A 439 18.06 26.28 -12.66
C LEU A 439 18.05 24.97 -11.84
N GLY A 440 16.87 24.46 -11.51
CA GLY A 440 16.68 23.55 -10.38
C GLY A 440 17.09 22.10 -10.56
N GLY A 441 17.72 21.73 -11.68
CA GLY A 441 18.28 20.39 -11.84
C GLY A 441 17.20 19.32 -11.99
N ILE A 442 17.41 18.15 -11.39
CA ILE A 442 16.66 16.95 -11.81
C ILE A 442 15.16 16.94 -11.49
N PHE A 443 14.70 17.74 -10.52
CA PHE A 443 13.30 17.78 -10.08
C PHE A 443 12.51 18.98 -10.61
N PHE A 444 13.17 19.93 -11.27
CA PHE A 444 12.57 21.21 -11.67
C PHE A 444 12.76 21.44 -13.16
N TYR A 445 11.92 22.29 -13.75
CA TYR A 445 12.19 22.77 -15.10
C TYR A 445 13.52 23.50 -15.13
N ASN A 446 14.30 23.30 -16.20
CA ASN A 446 15.56 24.00 -16.43
C ASN A 446 15.48 24.95 -17.63
N ASP A 447 14.26 25.38 -17.98
CA ASP A 447 13.98 26.36 -19.03
C ASP A 447 12.94 27.38 -18.54
N TRP A 448 12.37 28.17 -19.46
CA TRP A 448 11.38 29.20 -19.17
C TRP A 448 10.14 28.69 -18.41
N ARG A 449 9.86 27.38 -18.41
CA ARG A 449 8.76 26.78 -17.63
C ARG A 449 9.06 26.77 -16.13
N ALA A 450 10.28 27.02 -15.70
CA ALA A 450 10.62 27.17 -14.29
C ALA A 450 9.95 28.39 -13.65
N GLU A 451 9.66 29.44 -14.43
CA GLU A 451 9.21 30.74 -13.96
C GLU A 451 7.84 30.66 -13.28
N THR A 452 7.79 31.13 -12.02
CA THR A 452 6.56 31.35 -11.26
C THR A 452 6.57 32.76 -10.65
N PRO A 453 5.41 33.30 -10.23
CA PRO A 453 5.37 34.58 -9.51
C PRO A 453 6.21 34.63 -8.21
N TRP A 454 6.67 33.48 -7.72
CA TRP A 454 7.38 33.33 -6.44
C TRP A 454 8.83 32.83 -6.59
N GLY A 455 9.32 32.65 -7.83
CA GLY A 455 10.67 32.18 -8.14
C GLY A 455 10.70 31.11 -9.24
N ASP A 456 11.89 30.81 -9.75
CA ASP A 456 12.11 29.82 -10.81
C ASP A 456 12.14 28.38 -10.28
N THR A 457 11.14 28.03 -9.46
CA THR A 457 11.09 26.81 -8.64
C THR A 457 9.93 25.90 -8.99
N ARG A 458 9.45 25.93 -10.25
CA ARG A 458 8.39 25.02 -10.71
C ARG A 458 8.93 23.58 -10.87
N PRO A 459 8.34 22.58 -10.20
CA PRO A 459 8.66 21.17 -10.44
C PRO A 459 8.46 20.77 -11.90
N ASP A 460 9.29 19.87 -12.42
CA ASP A 460 9.12 19.34 -13.77
C ASP A 460 8.12 18.19 -13.77
N TYR A 461 6.85 18.47 -14.09
CA TYR A 461 5.81 17.44 -14.18
C TYR A 461 5.92 16.54 -15.41
N GLY A 462 6.86 16.82 -16.32
CA GLY A 462 7.11 16.01 -17.52
C GLY A 462 8.08 14.86 -17.27
N ARG A 463 8.63 14.73 -16.06
CA ARG A 463 9.66 13.77 -15.68
C ARG A 463 9.16 12.75 -14.66
#